data_AF-A0A961IXR5-F1
#
_entry.id   AF-A0A961IXR5-F1
#
_cell.length_a   1.000
_cell.length_b   1.000
_cell.length_c   1.000
_cell.angle_alpha   90.00
_cell.angle_beta   90.00
_cell.angle_gamma   90.00
#
_symmetry.space_group_name_H-M   'P 1'
#
loop_
_entity.id
_entity.type
_entity.pdbx_description
1 polymer ?
#
loop_
_entity_poly.entity_id
_entity_poly.type
_entity_poly.pdbx_seq_one_letter_code
_entity_poly.pdbx_strand_id
1 'polypeptide(L)'
;MRRILLLLPFLWLALAVPVPAQTAAQTTTQAAPQAMTPAQQALGARASVTGVGLGLIERRGRVLLSLDLTQPVPWRVFTLDDPWRVVMDFSEVDWTGVGAPSGLDEITRVEAIATGTFRPGWSRLVIELTRPLDVAQAGMETTPSGARISLRLTDTDAASFAAKAGAPPSAVFSGAETLVEPARPADDRFTVVLDPGHGGIDPGAEREGVRESDLVLTFARELRDELRRADAAV
;
A
#
# COMPACT_ATOMS: atom_id res chain seq x y z
N MET A 1 13.67 -77.70 -51.49
CA MET A 1 13.17 -78.38 -50.27
C MET A 1 13.17 -77.36 -49.14
N ARG A 2 11.99 -77.10 -48.56
CA ARG A 2 11.71 -76.14 -47.50
C ARG A 2 12.13 -76.72 -46.14
N ARG A 3 12.80 -75.94 -45.28
CA ARG A 3 12.70 -76.08 -43.82
C ARG A 3 12.72 -74.69 -43.18
N ILE A 4 11.54 -74.26 -42.74
CA ILE A 4 11.26 -73.06 -41.95
C ILE A 4 11.38 -73.48 -40.49
N LEU A 5 12.25 -72.83 -39.73
CA LEU A 5 12.38 -73.04 -38.29
C LEU A 5 11.55 -71.96 -37.58
N LEU A 6 10.51 -72.40 -36.87
CA LEU A 6 9.62 -71.59 -36.04
C LEU A 6 10.27 -71.32 -34.68
N LEU A 7 10.42 -70.05 -34.30
CA LEU A 7 10.68 -69.63 -32.93
C LEU A 7 9.45 -68.87 -32.41
N LEU A 8 8.77 -69.47 -31.43
CA LEU A 8 7.64 -68.92 -30.69
C LEU A 8 8.13 -67.84 -29.71
N PRO A 9 7.52 -66.64 -29.65
CA PRO A 9 7.72 -65.73 -28.54
C PRO A 9 6.76 -66.05 -27.39
N PHE A 10 7.33 -66.08 -26.18
CA PHE A 10 6.63 -66.19 -24.90
C PHE A 10 5.66 -65.02 -24.70
N LEU A 11 4.39 -65.34 -24.42
CA LEU A 11 3.33 -64.42 -24.07
C LEU A 11 3.40 -64.11 -22.56
N TRP A 12 3.80 -62.90 -22.18
CA TRP A 12 3.67 -62.40 -20.81
C TRP A 12 2.35 -61.65 -20.67
N LEU A 13 1.41 -62.25 -19.95
CA LEU A 13 0.11 -61.69 -19.63
C LEU A 13 0.25 -60.82 -18.36
N ALA A 14 0.39 -59.51 -18.52
CA ALA A 14 0.34 -58.58 -17.39
C ALA A 14 -1.13 -58.27 -17.05
N LEU A 15 -1.63 -58.80 -15.92
CA LEU A 15 -2.89 -58.37 -15.32
C LEU A 15 -2.72 -56.92 -14.83
N ALA A 16 -3.36 -55.97 -15.51
CA ALA A 16 -3.54 -54.61 -15.01
C ALA A 16 -4.64 -54.62 -13.94
N VAL A 17 -4.26 -54.43 -12.67
CA VAL A 17 -5.21 -54.14 -11.58
C VAL A 17 -5.55 -52.65 -11.66
N PRO A 18 -6.83 -52.26 -11.80
CA PRO A 18 -7.22 -50.86 -11.79
C PRO A 18 -7.12 -50.30 -10.36
N VAL A 19 -6.26 -49.31 -10.16
CA VAL A 19 -6.22 -48.48 -8.95
C VAL A 19 -7.42 -47.54 -9.01
N PRO A 20 -8.31 -47.50 -8.00
CA PRO A 20 -9.41 -46.55 -7.98
C PRO A 20 -8.87 -45.13 -7.82
N ALA A 21 -9.23 -44.25 -8.76
CA ALA A 21 -9.01 -42.82 -8.67
C ALA A 21 -9.78 -42.25 -7.46
N GLN A 22 -9.05 -41.87 -6.41
CA GLN A 22 -9.61 -41.11 -5.30
C GLN A 22 -9.79 -39.66 -5.77
N THR A 23 -11.01 -39.32 -6.17
CA THR A 23 -11.46 -37.94 -6.34
C THR A 23 -11.53 -37.28 -4.95
N ALA A 24 -10.43 -36.68 -4.50
CA ALA A 24 -10.46 -35.74 -3.41
C ALA A 24 -11.15 -34.46 -3.91
N ALA A 25 -12.41 -34.28 -3.54
CA ALA A 25 -13.10 -33.02 -3.71
C ALA A 25 -12.33 -31.93 -2.94
N GLN A 26 -11.59 -31.09 -3.67
CA GLN A 26 -11.04 -29.87 -3.12
C GLN A 26 -12.19 -28.88 -2.96
N THR A 27 -12.70 -28.76 -1.74
CA THR A 27 -13.58 -27.66 -1.37
C THR A 27 -12.75 -26.38 -1.36
N THR A 28 -12.61 -25.74 -2.52
CA THR A 28 -12.14 -24.36 -2.61
C THR A 28 -13.24 -23.45 -2.05
N THR A 29 -13.22 -23.22 -0.74
CA THR A 29 -14.01 -22.12 -0.16
C THR A 29 -13.33 -20.82 -0.55
N GLN A 30 -13.75 -20.28 -1.69
CA GLN A 30 -13.47 -18.92 -2.11
C GLN A 30 -14.20 -17.99 -1.13
N ALA A 31 -13.47 -17.36 -0.22
CA ALA A 31 -14.03 -16.37 0.68
C ALA A 31 -14.47 -15.15 -0.14
N ALA A 32 -15.78 -15.00 -0.29
CA ALA A 32 -16.40 -13.79 -0.83
C ALA A 32 -16.00 -12.57 0.02
N PRO A 33 -15.83 -11.38 -0.57
CA PRO A 33 -15.55 -10.15 0.18
C PRO A 33 -16.75 -9.87 1.10
N GLN A 34 -16.55 -10.05 2.40
CA GLN A 34 -17.57 -9.68 3.37
C GLN A 34 -17.61 -8.15 3.43
N ALA A 35 -18.73 -7.57 2.99
CA ALA A 35 -19.03 -6.17 3.25
C ALA A 35 -19.10 -5.97 4.77
N MET A 36 -18.13 -5.24 5.33
CA MET A 36 -18.10 -4.93 6.76
C MET A 36 -19.25 -3.97 7.10
N THR A 37 -20.00 -4.29 8.14
CA THR A 37 -21.01 -3.40 8.71
C THR A 37 -20.34 -2.28 9.53
N PRO A 38 -20.91 -1.07 9.60
CA PRO A 38 -20.32 0.07 10.33
C PRO A 38 -20.14 -0.17 11.85
N ALA A 39 -20.74 -1.23 12.40
CA ALA A 39 -20.81 -1.50 13.84
C ALA A 39 -19.55 -2.14 14.44
N GLN A 40 -18.53 -2.48 13.64
CA GLN A 40 -17.22 -2.97 14.16
C GLN A 40 -16.23 -1.84 14.52
N GLN A 41 -16.65 -0.57 14.49
CA GLN A 41 -15.84 0.57 14.96
C GLN A 41 -15.76 0.69 16.50
N ALA A 42 -16.13 -0.36 17.23
CA ALA A 42 -16.04 -0.38 18.69
C ALA A 42 -14.63 -0.81 19.14
N LEU A 43 -13.80 0.19 19.50
CA LEU A 43 -12.62 0.10 20.41
C LEU A 43 -11.99 -1.29 20.55
N GLY A 44 -11.44 -1.81 19.44
CA GLY A 44 -10.48 -2.91 19.50
C GLY A 44 -9.12 -2.36 19.93
N ALA A 45 -8.40 -3.07 20.79
CA ALA A 45 -7.00 -2.75 21.06
C ALA A 45 -6.25 -2.63 19.72
N ARG A 46 -5.49 -1.55 19.52
CA ARG A 46 -4.70 -1.35 18.29
C ARG A 46 -3.60 -2.41 18.24
N ALA A 47 -3.37 -3.00 17.07
CA ALA A 47 -2.19 -3.85 16.92
C ALA A 47 -0.94 -2.97 16.95
N SER A 48 0.13 -3.43 17.60
CA SER A 48 1.42 -2.74 17.59
C SER A 48 2.44 -3.62 16.88
N VAL A 49 3.41 -2.98 16.24
CA VAL A 49 4.58 -3.70 15.72
C VAL A 49 5.48 -4.09 16.88
N THR A 50 5.90 -5.35 16.96
CA THR A 50 6.73 -5.83 18.08
C THR A 50 8.22 -5.66 17.80
N GLY A 51 8.95 -4.94 18.65
CA GLY A 51 10.43 -4.86 18.60
C GLY A 51 10.95 -4.26 17.28
N VAL A 52 11.91 -4.92 16.62
CA VAL A 52 12.43 -4.56 15.27
C VAL A 52 11.41 -4.94 14.16
N GLY A 53 10.14 -5.11 14.50
CA GLY A 53 9.18 -6.04 13.88
C GLY A 53 8.87 -5.88 12.39
N LEU A 54 9.46 -4.93 11.69
CA LEU A 54 9.52 -4.89 10.23
C LEU A 54 10.91 -5.37 9.77
N GLY A 55 10.96 -6.55 9.17
CA GLY A 55 12.16 -7.11 8.55
C GLY A 55 12.06 -7.10 7.04
N LEU A 56 13.10 -6.64 6.36
CA LEU A 56 13.27 -6.83 4.92
C LEU A 56 14.62 -7.48 4.64
N ILE A 57 14.64 -8.44 3.71
CA ILE A 57 15.87 -9.05 3.23
C ILE A 57 15.81 -9.24 1.71
N GLU A 58 16.94 -9.01 1.05
CA GLU A 58 17.13 -9.43 -0.34
C GLU A 58 17.85 -10.78 -0.40
N ARG A 59 17.22 -11.77 -1.03
CA ARG A 59 17.79 -13.13 -1.20
C ARG A 59 17.43 -13.70 -2.56
N ARG A 60 18.44 -14.13 -3.31
CA ARG A 60 18.29 -14.78 -4.63
C ARG A 60 17.42 -13.97 -5.60
N GLY A 61 17.63 -12.65 -5.64
CA GLY A 61 16.87 -11.73 -6.51
C GLY A 61 15.41 -11.51 -6.10
N ARG A 62 15.08 -11.75 -4.82
CA ARG A 62 13.74 -11.56 -4.26
C ARG A 62 13.83 -10.68 -3.02
N VAL A 63 12.83 -9.84 -2.81
CA VAL A 63 12.66 -9.13 -1.55
C VAL A 63 11.67 -9.90 -0.69
N LEU A 64 12.07 -10.24 0.53
CA LEU A 64 11.23 -10.90 1.52
C LEU A 64 10.99 -9.91 2.64
N LEU A 65 9.72 -9.65 2.93
CA LEU A 65 9.30 -8.81 4.04
C LEU A 65 8.57 -9.66 5.07
N SER A 66 8.87 -9.40 6.34
CA SER A 66 8.15 -9.93 7.49
C SER A 66 7.73 -8.80 8.40
N LEU A 67 6.47 -8.81 8.84
CA LEU A 67 5.92 -7.85 9.81
C LEU A 67 5.29 -8.60 10.98
N ASP A 68 5.84 -8.41 12.18
CA ASP A 68 5.35 -9.00 13.43
C ASP A 68 4.42 -8.03 14.16
N LEU A 69 3.20 -8.50 14.43
CA LEU A 69 2.12 -7.76 15.07
C LEU A 69 1.70 -8.43 16.37
N THR A 70 1.29 -7.63 17.36
CA THR A 70 0.77 -8.14 18.64
C THR A 70 -0.53 -8.93 18.52
N GLN A 71 -1.27 -8.77 17.42
CA GLN A 71 -2.52 -9.46 17.12
C GLN A 71 -2.82 -9.42 15.61
N PRO A 72 -3.64 -10.34 15.08
CA PRO A 72 -4.07 -10.28 13.69
C PRO A 72 -4.97 -9.05 13.45
N VAL A 73 -4.81 -8.43 12.28
CA VAL A 73 -5.66 -7.31 11.83
C VAL A 73 -6.08 -7.54 10.38
N PRO A 74 -7.26 -7.04 9.98
CA PRO A 74 -7.58 -6.89 8.56
C PRO A 74 -6.51 -6.05 7.86
N TRP A 75 -6.05 -6.53 6.71
CA TRP A 75 -5.02 -5.86 5.91
C TRP A 75 -5.21 -6.15 4.43
N ARG A 76 -4.49 -5.40 3.59
CA ARG A 76 -4.42 -5.64 2.14
C ARG A 76 -3.07 -5.19 1.60
N VAL A 77 -2.74 -5.67 0.41
CA VAL A 77 -1.58 -5.25 -0.36
C VAL A 77 -1.98 -4.96 -1.79
N PHE A 78 -1.40 -3.92 -2.38
CA PHE A 78 -1.54 -3.58 -3.79
C PHE A 78 -0.30 -2.80 -4.26
N THR A 79 -0.18 -2.59 -5.56
CA THR A 79 0.92 -1.83 -6.16
C THR A 79 0.42 -0.54 -6.79
N LEU A 80 1.30 0.46 -6.84
CA LEU A 80 1.09 1.70 -7.59
C LEU A 80 2.28 1.91 -8.51
N ASP A 81 2.00 2.38 -9.71
CA ASP A 81 2.99 2.91 -10.64
C ASP A 81 3.20 4.41 -10.40
N ASP A 82 4.28 4.95 -10.96
CA ASP A 82 4.66 6.37 -10.90
C ASP A 82 4.74 7.01 -9.50
N PRO A 83 5.80 6.74 -8.71
CA PRO A 83 6.81 5.69 -8.88
C PRO A 83 6.32 4.31 -8.45
N TRP A 84 7.04 3.25 -8.86
CA TRP A 84 6.77 1.86 -8.49
C TRP A 84 6.79 1.69 -6.97
N ARG A 85 5.63 1.36 -6.41
CA ARG A 85 5.44 1.23 -4.96
C ARG A 85 4.62 -0.01 -4.65
N VAL A 86 4.99 -0.68 -3.56
CA VAL A 86 4.10 -1.63 -2.87
C VAL A 86 3.46 -0.92 -1.69
N VAL A 87 2.15 -1.01 -1.58
CA VAL A 87 1.37 -0.40 -0.50
C VAL A 87 0.68 -1.50 0.28
N MET A 88 0.86 -1.47 1.60
CA MET A 88 0.17 -2.33 2.55
C MET A 88 -0.67 -1.47 3.49
N ASP A 89 -1.97 -1.71 3.53
CA ASP A 89 -2.90 -1.03 4.43
C ASP A 89 -3.36 -1.98 5.52
N PHE A 90 -3.49 -1.46 6.74
CA PHE A 90 -3.90 -2.20 7.92
C PHE A 90 -5.05 -1.48 8.63
N SER A 91 -5.98 -2.27 9.18
CA SER A 91 -6.98 -1.79 10.14
C SER A 91 -6.29 -1.49 11.47
N GLU A 92 -5.66 -0.32 11.52
CA GLU A 92 -5.01 0.30 12.66
C GLU A 92 -3.85 -0.49 13.29
N VAL A 93 -2.65 -0.29 12.73
CA VAL A 93 -1.37 -0.66 13.35
C VAL A 93 -0.67 0.58 13.91
N ASP A 94 -0.23 0.50 15.16
CA ASP A 94 0.64 1.46 15.82
C ASP A 94 2.11 1.21 15.43
N TRP A 95 2.72 2.23 14.84
CA TRP A 95 4.11 2.23 14.37
C TRP A 95 5.08 2.90 15.36
N THR A 96 4.61 3.30 16.55
CA THR A 96 5.43 3.97 17.55
C THR A 96 6.65 3.11 17.92
N GLY A 97 7.85 3.68 17.80
CA GLY A 97 9.10 2.98 18.09
C GLY A 97 9.61 2.08 16.95
N VAL A 98 8.92 2.02 15.80
CA VAL A 98 9.41 1.36 14.59
C VAL A 98 10.33 2.31 13.84
N GLY A 99 11.62 2.00 13.83
CA GLY A 99 12.60 2.68 12.96
C GLY A 99 12.60 2.11 11.54
N ALA A 100 13.41 2.72 10.66
CA ALA A 100 13.71 2.10 9.37
C ALA A 100 14.26 0.67 9.60
N PRO A 101 13.86 -0.31 8.78
CA PRO A 101 14.34 -1.67 8.94
C PRO A 101 15.86 -1.71 8.78
N SER A 102 16.53 -2.40 9.69
CA SER A 102 17.98 -2.58 9.64
C SER A 102 18.40 -3.26 8.33
N GLY A 103 19.43 -2.74 7.67
CA GLY A 103 19.94 -3.30 6.42
C GLY A 103 19.17 -2.85 5.17
N LEU A 104 18.32 -1.82 5.25
CA LEU A 104 17.69 -1.21 4.07
C LEU A 104 18.73 -0.85 3.00
N ASP A 105 19.87 -0.29 3.42
CA ASP A 105 20.97 0.10 2.52
C ASP A 105 21.60 -1.08 1.76
N GLU A 106 21.39 -2.31 2.23
CA GLU A 106 21.86 -3.54 1.58
C GLU A 106 20.85 -4.08 0.53
N ILE A 107 19.65 -3.50 0.47
CA ILE A 107 18.56 -3.93 -0.41
C ILE A 107 18.54 -3.05 -1.65
N THR A 108 19.05 -3.56 -2.76
CA THR A 108 19.17 -2.81 -4.02
C THR A 108 17.83 -2.53 -4.70
N ARG A 109 16.78 -3.22 -4.26
CA ARG A 109 15.44 -3.24 -4.89
C ARG A 109 14.42 -2.32 -4.22
N VAL A 110 14.81 -1.68 -3.12
CA VAL A 110 13.98 -0.80 -2.31
C VAL A 110 14.69 0.55 -2.22
N GLU A 111 14.01 1.60 -2.66
CA GLU A 111 14.52 2.97 -2.59
C GLU A 111 14.25 3.57 -1.21
N ALA A 112 13.01 3.42 -0.73
CA ALA A 112 12.57 4.02 0.52
C ALA A 112 11.43 3.22 1.15
N ILE A 113 11.28 3.40 2.46
CA ILE A 113 10.15 2.87 3.23
C ILE A 113 9.53 3.99 4.03
N ALA A 114 8.21 4.06 3.99
CA ALA A 114 7.42 4.98 4.82
C ALA A 114 6.34 4.21 5.57
N THR A 115 6.15 4.54 6.84
CA THR A 115 5.07 4.01 7.68
C THR A 115 4.31 5.17 8.33
N GLY A 116 3.05 4.93 8.67
CA GLY A 116 2.31 5.89 9.47
C GLY A 116 0.80 5.70 9.45
N THR A 117 0.12 6.54 10.22
CA THR A 117 -1.33 6.69 10.13
C THR A 117 -1.66 7.32 8.78
N PHE A 118 -2.48 6.63 7.99
CA PHE A 118 -2.94 7.15 6.69
C PHE A 118 -4.25 7.92 6.84
N ARG A 119 -5.14 7.44 7.72
CA ARG A 119 -6.41 8.08 8.10
C ARG A 119 -6.91 7.48 9.43
N PRO A 120 -7.92 8.08 10.08
CA PRO A 120 -8.51 7.47 11.28
C PRO A 120 -8.92 6.00 11.02
N GLY A 121 -8.46 5.09 11.89
CA GLY A 121 -8.71 3.64 11.80
C GLY A 121 -7.86 2.88 10.79
N TRP A 122 -6.96 3.55 10.03
CA TRP A 122 -6.09 2.89 9.05
C TRP A 122 -4.64 3.38 9.15
N SER A 123 -3.71 2.44 9.04
CA SER A 123 -2.30 2.75 8.91
C SER A 123 -1.72 2.07 7.67
N ARG A 124 -0.59 2.60 7.19
CA ARG A 124 -0.01 2.23 5.90
C ARG A 124 1.49 2.03 6.02
N LEU A 125 1.97 1.01 5.32
CA LEU A 125 3.37 0.80 4.98
C LEU A 125 3.52 0.93 3.46
N VAL A 126 4.41 1.81 3.02
CA VAL A 126 4.77 2.01 1.62
C VAL A 126 6.22 1.64 1.42
N ILE A 127 6.48 0.85 0.39
CA ILE A 127 7.81 0.45 -0.05
C ILE A 127 7.99 0.98 -1.46
N GLU A 128 8.84 1.98 -1.62
CA GLU A 128 9.24 2.48 -2.93
C GLU A 128 10.29 1.56 -3.53
N LEU A 129 10.12 1.20 -4.79
CA LEU A 129 10.93 0.20 -5.48
C LEU A 129 11.83 0.88 -6.50
N THR A 130 13.07 0.42 -6.60
CA THR A 130 14.00 0.89 -7.65
C THR A 130 13.69 0.30 -9.03
N ARG A 131 12.83 -0.72 -9.08
CA ARG A 131 12.43 -1.45 -10.29
C ARG A 131 11.08 -2.17 -10.10
N PRO A 132 10.40 -2.59 -11.18
CA PRO A 132 9.13 -3.28 -11.06
C PRO A 132 9.27 -4.64 -10.37
N LEU A 133 8.52 -4.86 -9.29
CA LEU A 133 8.41 -6.15 -8.61
C LEU A 133 6.95 -6.56 -8.44
N ASP A 134 6.63 -7.81 -8.76
CA ASP A 134 5.30 -8.38 -8.55
C ASP A 134 5.17 -8.98 -7.15
N VAL A 135 3.95 -8.97 -6.62
CA VAL A 135 3.62 -9.63 -5.34
C VAL A 135 3.40 -11.11 -5.59
N ALA A 136 4.47 -11.90 -5.49
CA ALA A 136 4.43 -13.34 -5.73
C ALA A 136 3.77 -14.13 -4.59
N GLN A 137 3.80 -13.61 -3.36
CA GLN A 137 3.08 -14.19 -2.22
C GLN A 137 2.82 -13.10 -1.18
N ALA A 138 1.62 -13.12 -0.61
CA ALA A 138 1.24 -12.31 0.54
C ALA A 138 0.39 -13.18 1.49
N GLY A 139 0.66 -13.12 2.79
CA GLY A 139 -0.08 -13.92 3.76
C GLY A 139 0.10 -13.42 5.19
N MET A 140 -0.83 -13.81 6.06
CA MET A 140 -0.77 -13.56 7.50
C MET A 140 -0.96 -14.87 8.23
N GLU A 141 -0.06 -15.16 9.16
CA GLU A 141 -0.14 -16.32 10.04
C GLU A 141 -0.41 -15.84 11.47
N THR A 142 -1.46 -16.36 12.10
CA THR A 142 -1.73 -16.07 13.52
C THR A 142 -0.88 -17.01 14.39
N THR A 143 -0.23 -16.44 15.40
CA THR A 143 0.57 -17.18 16.38
C THR A 143 -0.07 -17.04 17.77
N PRO A 144 0.31 -17.87 18.75
CA PRO A 144 -0.17 -17.69 20.13
C PRO A 144 0.20 -16.32 20.74
N SER A 145 1.23 -15.66 20.19
CA SER A 145 1.75 -14.38 20.66
C SER A 145 1.39 -13.19 19.77
N GLY A 146 0.55 -13.38 18.73
CA GLY A 146 0.16 -12.32 17.81
C GLY A 146 -0.07 -12.80 16.37
N ALA A 147 0.49 -12.08 15.40
CA ALA A 147 0.42 -12.45 13.99
C ALA A 147 1.68 -12.03 13.23
N ARG A 148 2.03 -12.78 12.19
CA ARG A 148 3.13 -12.46 11.27
C ARG A 148 2.60 -12.32 9.86
N ILE A 149 2.80 -11.14 9.26
CA ILE A 149 2.54 -10.91 7.83
C ILE A 149 3.83 -11.17 7.07
N SER A 150 3.74 -11.92 5.97
CA SER A 150 4.87 -12.22 5.09
C SER A 150 4.54 -11.84 3.65
N LEU A 151 5.47 -11.15 2.99
CA LEU A 151 5.37 -10.74 1.60
C LEU A 151 6.63 -11.15 0.83
N ARG A 152 6.45 -11.73 -0.36
CA ARG A 152 7.55 -12.04 -1.28
C ARG A 152 7.36 -11.29 -2.59
N LEU A 153 8.33 -10.45 -2.90
CA LEU A 153 8.39 -9.70 -4.15
C LEU A 153 9.40 -10.34 -5.11
N THR A 154 9.03 -10.41 -6.38
CA THR A 154 9.88 -10.96 -7.44
C THR A 154 9.94 -10.02 -8.62
N ASP A 155 11.05 -10.05 -9.36
CA ASP A 155 11.18 -9.27 -10.61
C ASP A 155 10.01 -9.49 -11.56
N THR A 156 9.53 -8.39 -12.13
CA THR A 156 8.60 -8.38 -13.26
C THR A 156 9.01 -7.29 -14.24
N ASP A 157 8.42 -7.26 -15.43
CA ASP A 157 8.61 -6.18 -16.38
C ASP A 157 7.64 -5.01 -16.10
N ALA A 158 7.98 -3.83 -16.60
CA ALA A 158 7.21 -2.61 -16.34
C ALA A 158 5.77 -2.68 -16.87
N ALA A 159 5.53 -3.35 -18.01
CA ALA A 159 4.21 -3.45 -18.58
C ALA A 159 3.31 -4.38 -17.74
N SER A 160 3.84 -5.52 -17.31
CA SER A 160 3.17 -6.44 -16.39
C SER A 160 2.88 -5.81 -15.04
N PHE A 161 3.79 -4.99 -14.52
CA PHE A 161 3.58 -4.24 -13.28
C PHE A 161 2.46 -3.20 -13.44
N ALA A 162 2.55 -2.34 -14.47
CA ALA A 162 1.56 -1.30 -14.72
C ALA A 162 0.16 -1.88 -14.95
N ALA A 163 0.04 -3.02 -15.65
CA ALA A 163 -1.23 -3.69 -15.88
C ALA A 163 -1.93 -4.18 -14.60
N LYS A 164 -1.18 -4.39 -13.51
CA LYS A 164 -1.71 -4.80 -12.19
C LYS A 164 -1.75 -3.66 -11.18
N ALA A 165 -1.05 -2.56 -11.46
CA ALA A 165 -1.00 -1.41 -10.59
C ALA A 165 -2.37 -0.74 -10.48
N GLY A 166 -2.67 -0.21 -9.30
CA GLY A 166 -3.93 0.44 -9.01
C GLY A 166 -4.44 0.09 -7.62
N ALA A 167 -4.97 1.09 -6.92
CA ALA A 167 -5.63 0.88 -5.65
C ALA A 167 -6.93 0.07 -5.87
N PRO A 168 -7.16 -1.04 -5.14
CA PRO A 168 -8.42 -1.75 -5.23
C PRO A 168 -9.57 -0.84 -4.76
N PRO A 169 -10.83 -1.09 -5.17
CA PRO A 169 -11.97 -0.25 -4.76
C PRO A 169 -12.11 -0.09 -3.25
N SER A 170 -11.75 -1.11 -2.47
CA SER A 170 -11.74 -1.01 -1.01
C SER A 170 -10.71 -0.02 -0.49
N ALA A 171 -9.63 0.23 -1.24
CA ALA A 171 -8.54 1.17 -0.93
C ALA A 171 -8.76 2.57 -1.47
N VAL A 172 -9.63 2.70 -2.47
CA VAL A 172 -10.21 3.97 -2.85
C VAL A 172 -11.27 4.31 -1.81
N PHE A 173 -10.83 4.97 -0.75
CA PHE A 173 -11.77 5.52 0.20
C PHE A 173 -12.45 6.72 -0.46
N SER A 174 -13.67 6.54 -0.98
CA SER A 174 -14.55 7.62 -1.44
C SER A 174 -14.95 8.47 -0.23
N GLY A 175 -14.02 9.31 0.17
CA GLY A 175 -14.12 10.29 1.26
C GLY A 175 -13.38 11.58 0.95
N ALA A 176 -12.81 11.71 -0.25
CA ALA A 176 -13.08 12.96 -0.95
C ALA A 176 -14.58 12.89 -1.21
N GLU A 177 -15.37 13.72 -0.51
CA GLU A 177 -16.50 14.31 -1.22
C GLU A 177 -15.92 14.70 -2.57
N THR A 178 -16.42 14.13 -3.66
CA THR A 178 -16.23 14.78 -4.95
C THR A 178 -16.50 16.23 -4.65
N LEU A 179 -15.47 17.09 -4.73
CA LEU A 179 -15.72 18.52 -4.74
C LEU A 179 -16.64 18.66 -5.94
N VAL A 180 -17.94 18.69 -5.68
CA VAL A 180 -18.91 19.17 -6.64
C VAL A 180 -18.33 20.53 -6.94
N GLU A 181 -17.77 20.68 -8.14
CA GLU A 181 -17.27 21.96 -8.58
C GLU A 181 -18.40 22.93 -8.26
N PRO A 182 -18.22 23.84 -7.29
CA PRO A 182 -19.31 24.72 -6.91
C PRO A 182 -19.75 25.37 -8.20
N ALA A 183 -21.06 25.32 -8.47
CA ALA A 183 -21.61 25.91 -9.68
C ALA A 183 -20.94 27.26 -9.87
N ARG A 184 -20.23 27.42 -11.01
CA ARG A 184 -19.41 28.61 -11.25
C ARG A 184 -20.25 29.83 -10.85
N PRO A 185 -19.78 30.66 -9.92
CA PRO A 185 -20.52 31.84 -9.52
C PRO A 185 -20.99 32.56 -10.78
N ALA A 186 -22.23 33.06 -10.79
CA ALA A 186 -22.75 33.83 -11.94
C ALA A 186 -21.92 35.10 -12.23
N ASP A 187 -21.02 35.43 -11.30
CA ASP A 187 -20.02 36.47 -11.37
C ASP A 187 -18.76 35.92 -12.06
N ASP A 188 -18.44 36.46 -13.24
CA ASP A 188 -17.26 36.09 -14.03
C ASP A 188 -15.97 36.77 -13.56
N ARG A 189 -16.03 37.53 -12.45
CA ARG A 189 -14.87 38.20 -11.89
C ARG A 189 -13.80 37.22 -11.44
N PHE A 190 -12.58 37.48 -11.89
CA PHE A 190 -11.39 36.76 -11.45
C PHE A 190 -11.20 36.97 -9.94
N THR A 191 -11.38 35.88 -9.18
CA THR A 191 -11.28 35.88 -7.72
C THR A 191 -9.89 35.44 -7.29
N VAL A 192 -9.23 36.24 -6.45
CA VAL A 192 -7.91 35.97 -5.89
C VAL A 192 -8.03 35.79 -4.39
N VAL A 193 -7.48 34.71 -3.85
CA VAL A 193 -7.38 34.49 -2.40
C VAL A 193 -5.96 34.84 -1.95
N LEU A 194 -5.85 35.73 -0.96
CA LEU A 194 -4.58 36.09 -0.34
C LEU A 194 -4.49 35.44 1.04
N ASP A 195 -3.49 34.58 1.23
CA ASP A 195 -3.24 33.88 2.50
C ASP A 195 -1.88 34.34 3.07
N PRO A 196 -1.85 35.42 3.90
CA PRO A 196 -0.61 35.85 4.53
C PRO A 196 -0.12 34.77 5.49
N GLY A 197 1.06 34.23 5.23
CA GLY A 197 1.66 33.18 6.05
C GLY A 197 1.96 33.62 7.49
N HIS A 198 2.12 32.64 8.38
CA HIS A 198 2.36 32.85 9.82
C HIS A 198 1.22 33.61 10.54
N GLY A 199 1.35 33.79 11.85
CA GLY A 199 0.36 34.53 12.64
C GLY A 199 0.22 34.04 14.08
N GLY A 200 -0.25 34.92 14.95
CA GLY A 200 -0.47 34.62 16.36
C GLY A 200 0.83 34.28 17.08
N ILE A 201 0.99 33.02 17.49
CA ILE A 201 2.16 32.54 18.25
C ILE A 201 3.35 32.27 17.33
N ASP A 202 3.11 31.97 16.04
CA ASP A 202 4.18 31.76 15.08
C ASP A 202 4.50 33.10 14.39
N PRO A 203 5.62 33.76 14.72
CA PRO A 203 6.01 35.03 14.12
C PRO A 203 6.59 34.86 12.71
N GLY A 204 6.94 33.64 12.31
CA GLY A 204 7.81 33.33 11.17
C GLY A 204 9.26 33.73 11.42
N ALA A 205 10.00 34.05 10.36
CA ALA A 205 11.37 34.53 10.48
C ALA A 205 11.43 35.88 11.21
N GLU A 206 12.47 36.05 12.05
CA GLU A 206 12.75 37.30 12.75
C GLU A 206 14.17 37.80 12.47
N ARG A 207 14.30 39.08 12.11
CA ARG A 207 15.60 39.73 11.92
C ARG A 207 15.51 41.20 12.27
N GLU A 208 16.43 41.70 13.09
CA GLU A 208 16.52 43.13 13.44
C GLU A 208 15.20 43.73 13.98
N GLY A 209 14.40 42.92 14.70
CA GLY A 209 13.12 43.34 15.28
C GLY A 209 11.93 43.35 14.31
N VAL A 210 12.12 42.88 13.07
CA VAL A 210 11.05 42.67 12.10
C VAL A 210 10.59 41.21 12.14
N ARG A 211 9.28 40.99 12.23
CA ARG A 211 8.64 39.67 12.17
C ARG A 211 8.03 39.45 10.80
N GLU A 212 8.25 38.28 10.22
CA GLU A 212 7.71 37.91 8.92
C GLU A 212 6.18 38.05 8.86
N SER A 213 5.48 37.55 9.87
CA SER A 213 4.01 37.64 9.99
C SER A 213 3.46 39.07 9.84
N ASP A 214 4.12 40.08 10.41
CA ASP A 214 3.71 41.48 10.26
C ASP A 214 3.94 41.99 8.83
N LEU A 215 5.07 41.61 8.24
CA LEU A 215 5.46 42.02 6.89
C LEU A 215 4.54 41.41 5.83
N VAL A 216 4.29 40.11 5.89
CA VAL A 216 3.43 39.41 4.91
C VAL A 216 1.96 39.80 5.05
N LEU A 217 1.48 40.08 6.27
CA LEU A 217 0.14 40.63 6.48
C LEU A 217 0.00 42.05 5.91
N THR A 218 1.02 42.89 6.09
CA THR A 218 1.04 44.24 5.52
C THR A 218 1.03 44.18 4.00
N PHE A 219 1.91 43.36 3.41
CA PHE A 219 1.96 43.14 1.97
C PHE A 219 0.63 42.61 1.41
N ALA A 220 0.01 41.61 2.06
CA ALA A 220 -1.27 41.07 1.62
C ALA A 220 -2.39 42.12 1.63
N ARG A 221 -2.40 43.05 2.60
CA ARG A 221 -3.37 44.15 2.65
C ARG A 221 -3.15 45.16 1.52
N GLU A 222 -1.90 45.52 1.24
CA GLU A 222 -1.57 46.41 0.14
C GLU A 222 -1.92 45.77 -1.21
N LEU A 223 -1.58 44.48 -1.40
CA LEU A 223 -1.90 43.73 -2.60
C LEU A 223 -3.41 43.60 -2.80
N ARG A 224 -4.18 43.33 -1.74
CA ARG A 224 -5.65 43.32 -1.79
C ARG A 224 -6.19 44.65 -2.32
N ASP A 225 -5.66 45.76 -1.82
CA ASP A 225 -6.14 47.09 -2.18
C ASP A 225 -5.77 47.42 -3.64
N GLU A 226 -4.60 47.02 -4.12
CA GLU A 226 -4.23 47.13 -5.54
C GLU A 226 -5.12 46.26 -6.45
N LEU A 227 -5.34 45.01 -6.07
CA LEU A 227 -6.18 44.08 -6.84
C LEU A 227 -7.63 44.57 -6.94
N ARG A 228 -8.17 45.19 -5.87
CA ARG A 228 -9.49 45.84 -5.89
C ARG A 228 -9.54 47.05 -6.83
N ARG A 229 -8.46 47.83 -6.93
CA ARG A 229 -8.38 48.92 -7.94
C ARG A 229 -8.34 48.38 -9.36
N ALA A 230 -7.79 47.19 -9.55
CA ALA A 230 -7.77 46.47 -10.82
C ALA A 230 -9.06 45.67 -11.10
N ASP A 231 -10.12 45.88 -10.31
CA ASP A 231 -11.44 45.22 -10.42
C ASP A 231 -11.43 43.69 -10.22
N ALA A 232 -10.39 43.16 -9.58
CA ALA A 232 -10.36 41.77 -9.13
C ALA A 232 -11.18 41.60 -7.84
N ALA A 233 -11.85 40.45 -7.70
CA ALA A 233 -12.49 40.07 -6.45
C ALA A 233 -11.44 39.50 -5.48
N VAL A 234 -11.25 40.14 -4.33
CA VAL A 234 -10.28 39.75 -3.28
C VAL A 234 -10.87 39.88 -1.89
#